data_AF-A0A828YUS8-F1
#
_entry.id   AF-A0A828YUS8-F1
#
_cell.length_a   1.000
_cell.length_b   1.000
_cell.length_c   1.000
_cell.angle_alpha   90.00
_cell.angle_beta   90.00
_cell.angle_gamma   90.00
#
_symmetry.space_group_name_H-M   'P 1'
#
loop_
_entity.id
_entity.type
_entity.pdbx_description
1 polymer ?
#
loop_
_entity_poly.entity_id
_entity_poly.type
_entity_poly.pdbx_seq_one_letter_code
_entity_poly.pdbx_strand_id
1 'polypeptide(L)'
;MQQETATGQNVLGQFLSQTPVKSLIARYRTERGIIRNFMEKLPLYSSALKDHEFQNADSLLRKELASKVSLLKEPVRRLEEAFVTARKLELIGSSEIAVLLIDKLTNTIHSAGYGLTGLGTGFKATSEELEKLAEFDFSLFKEVEIIESKIRGLKVTADSSVQEVRNVIGDVRSALDGLENAFRSRKELFSKL
;
A
#
# COMPACT_ATOMS: atom_id res chain seq x y z
N MET A 1 49.95 24.80 44.53
CA MET A 1 48.65 25.13 43.91
C MET A 1 48.72 24.75 42.44
N GLN A 2 48.21 23.56 42.11
CA GLN A 2 48.26 23.00 40.76
C GLN A 2 47.22 23.68 39.86
N GLN A 3 47.65 24.10 38.69
CA GLN A 3 46.79 24.37 37.53
C GLN A 3 46.66 23.05 36.76
N GLU A 4 45.44 22.52 36.66
CA GLU A 4 45.11 21.44 35.73
C GLU A 4 43.88 21.84 34.89
N THR A 5 44.19 22.12 33.62
CA THR A 5 43.44 21.81 32.39
C THR A 5 42.01 21.29 32.53
N ALA A 6 41.05 22.03 31.97
CA ALA A 6 39.73 21.51 31.61
C ALA A 6 39.36 21.92 30.16
N THR A 7 40.21 21.55 29.21
CA THR A 7 39.88 21.56 27.78
C THR A 7 39.26 20.21 27.44
N GLY A 8 37.92 20.11 27.39
CA GLY A 8 37.33 18.82 27.06
C GLY A 8 35.81 18.71 27.16
N GLN A 9 35.05 19.80 27.08
CA GLN A 9 33.60 19.70 27.05
C GLN A 9 33.03 20.02 25.68
N ASN A 10 32.42 18.97 25.12
CA ASN A 10 31.30 19.01 24.18
C ASN A 10 31.55 19.03 22.67
N VAL A 11 32.66 18.40 22.23
CA VAL A 11 32.88 18.15 20.80
C VAL A 11 31.89 17.11 20.23
N LEU A 12 31.53 16.09 21.03
CA LEU A 12 30.58 15.04 20.64
C LEU A 12 29.12 15.54 20.56
N GLY A 13 28.69 16.39 21.49
CA GLY A 13 27.34 16.96 21.49
C GLY A 13 27.10 17.94 20.33
N GLN A 14 28.13 18.69 19.94
CA GLN A 14 28.06 19.56 18.76
C GLN A 14 28.09 18.76 17.45
N PHE A 15 28.85 17.66 17.37
CA PHE A 15 28.90 16.80 16.17
C PHE A 15 27.55 16.10 15.88
N LEU A 16 26.81 15.71 16.92
CA LEU A 16 25.48 15.09 16.82
C LEU A 16 24.35 16.10 16.55
N SER A 17 24.61 17.40 16.69
CA SER A 17 23.62 18.46 16.48
C SER A 17 23.46 18.86 15.00
N GLN A 18 24.43 18.52 14.14
CA GLN A 18 24.44 18.88 12.72
C GLN A 18 24.50 17.68 11.76
N THR A 19 24.26 16.46 12.24
CA THR A 19 24.49 15.26 11.41
C THR A 19 23.22 14.81 10.66
N PRO A 20 23.34 14.46 9.36
CA PRO A 20 22.30 13.77 8.56
C PRO A 20 21.70 12.54 9.23
N VAL A 21 22.37 11.99 10.24
CA VAL A 21 21.93 10.88 11.09
C VAL A 21 20.68 11.24 11.88
N LYS A 22 20.53 12.47 12.38
CA LYS A 22 19.35 12.89 13.15
C LYS A 22 18.10 13.02 12.27
N SER A 23 18.28 13.53 11.05
CA SER A 23 17.20 13.56 10.04
C SER A 23 16.89 12.15 9.53
N LEU A 24 17.89 11.28 9.37
CA LEU A 24 17.66 9.86 9.07
C LEU A 24 16.87 9.17 10.19
N ILE A 25 17.27 9.33 11.46
CA ILE A 25 16.58 8.71 12.61
C ILE A 25 15.16 9.30 12.79
N ALA A 26 14.96 10.60 12.57
CA ALA A 26 13.65 11.22 12.62
C ALA A 26 12.74 10.74 11.48
N ARG A 27 13.29 10.63 10.26
CA ARG A 27 12.59 10.07 9.10
C ARG A 27 12.25 8.59 9.32
N TYR A 28 13.21 7.82 9.84
CA TYR A 28 13.03 6.43 10.25
C TYR A 28 11.91 6.29 11.28
N ARG A 29 11.89 7.11 12.35
CA ARG A 29 10.79 7.08 13.34
C ARG A 29 9.44 7.53 12.79
N THR A 30 9.42 8.46 11.83
CA THR A 30 8.17 9.00 11.26
C THR A 30 7.54 8.02 10.27
N GLU A 31 8.33 7.47 9.34
CA GLU A 31 7.85 6.49 8.35
C GLU A 31 7.50 5.15 9.02
N ARG A 32 8.32 4.67 9.97
CA ARG A 32 8.04 3.44 10.75
C ARG A 32 6.92 3.60 11.76
N GLY A 33 6.74 4.80 12.33
CA GLY A 33 5.61 5.09 13.22
C GLY A 33 4.27 5.04 12.48
N ILE A 34 4.24 5.48 11.22
CA ILE A 34 3.03 5.41 10.37
C ILE A 34 2.72 3.96 9.99
N ILE A 35 3.73 3.17 9.60
CA ILE A 35 3.57 1.75 9.22
C ILE A 35 3.13 0.94 10.44
N ARG A 36 3.79 1.12 11.59
CA ARG A 36 3.40 0.46 12.84
C ARG A 36 2.01 0.87 13.30
N ASN A 37 1.67 2.16 13.26
CA ASN A 37 0.32 2.63 13.59
C ASN A 37 -0.74 2.07 12.62
N PHE A 38 -0.42 1.92 11.33
CA PHE A 38 -1.33 1.32 10.35
C PHE A 38 -1.52 -0.18 10.65
N MET A 39 -0.42 -0.89 10.94
CA MET A 39 -0.44 -2.30 11.29
C MET A 39 -1.12 -2.59 12.62
N GLU A 40 -1.03 -1.67 13.59
CA GLU A 40 -1.75 -1.74 14.87
C GLU A 40 -3.25 -1.42 14.71
N LYS A 41 -3.65 -0.67 13.67
CA LYS A 41 -5.06 -0.42 13.32
C LYS A 41 -5.73 -1.60 12.60
N LEU A 42 -4.97 -2.58 12.14
CA LEU A 42 -5.50 -3.82 11.58
C LEU A 42 -5.68 -4.83 12.73
N PRO A 43 -6.92 -5.08 13.22
CA PRO A 43 -7.16 -5.80 14.46
C PRO A 43 -6.57 -7.22 14.47
N LEU A 44 -6.47 -7.86 13.31
CA LEU A 44 -5.96 -9.23 13.16
C LEU A 44 -4.43 -9.30 13.00
N TYR A 45 -3.76 -8.18 12.72
CA TYR A 45 -2.32 -8.16 12.44
C TYR A 45 -1.49 -7.94 13.72
N SER A 46 -2.01 -7.14 14.66
CA SER A 46 -1.34 -6.86 15.93
C SER A 46 -1.16 -8.11 16.82
N SER A 47 -2.05 -9.10 16.70
CA SER A 47 -1.96 -10.39 17.42
C SER A 47 -0.99 -11.36 16.75
N ALA A 48 -1.09 -11.55 15.43
CA ALA A 48 -0.24 -12.48 14.69
C ALA A 48 1.26 -12.11 14.72
N LEU A 49 1.57 -10.81 14.81
CA LEU A 49 2.94 -10.31 15.01
C LEU A 49 3.51 -10.64 16.40
N LYS A 50 2.67 -10.66 17.45
CA LYS A 50 3.09 -10.95 18.83
C LYS A 50 3.45 -12.43 19.01
N ASP A 51 2.77 -13.31 18.29
CA ASP A 51 2.94 -14.76 18.42
C ASP A 51 3.97 -15.34 17.43
N HIS A 52 4.74 -14.48 16.74
CA HIS A 52 5.71 -14.88 15.71
C HIS A 52 5.11 -15.71 14.55
N GLU A 53 3.79 -15.62 14.33
CA GLU A 53 3.07 -16.32 13.25
C GLU A 53 3.05 -15.47 11.97
N PHE A 54 4.24 -15.14 11.46
CA PHE A 54 4.40 -14.26 10.29
C PHE A 54 3.67 -14.76 9.04
N GLN A 55 3.50 -16.07 8.90
CA GLN A 55 2.74 -16.68 7.79
C GLN A 55 1.23 -16.39 7.90
N ASN A 56 0.69 -16.45 9.11
CA ASN A 56 -0.71 -16.12 9.37
C ASN A 56 -0.92 -14.62 9.18
N ALA A 57 0.03 -13.79 9.61
CA ALA A 57 0.02 -12.34 9.42
C ALA A 57 0.01 -11.95 7.93
N ASP A 58 0.87 -12.54 7.09
CA ASP A 58 0.91 -12.34 5.63
C ASP A 58 -0.43 -12.68 4.96
N SER A 59 -0.99 -13.85 5.28
CA SER A 59 -2.27 -14.29 4.72
C SER A 59 -3.40 -13.32 5.08
N LEU A 60 -3.41 -12.85 6.32
CA LEU A 60 -4.39 -11.87 6.81
C LEU A 60 -4.27 -10.53 6.09
N LEU A 61 -3.05 -10.00 5.89
CA LEU A 61 -2.87 -8.75 5.13
C LEU A 61 -3.36 -8.88 3.70
N ARG A 62 -3.07 -10.00 3.03
CA ARG A 62 -3.52 -10.22 1.65
C ARG A 62 -5.04 -10.31 1.56
N LYS A 63 -5.70 -10.98 2.52
CA LYS A 63 -7.16 -11.01 2.59
C LYS A 63 -7.75 -9.62 2.80
N GLU A 64 -7.15 -8.81 3.67
CA GLU A 64 -7.59 -7.43 3.89
C GLU A 64 -7.37 -6.56 2.65
N LEU A 65 -6.21 -6.66 2.00
CA LEU A 65 -5.91 -5.93 0.75
C LEU A 65 -6.91 -6.30 -0.34
N ALA A 66 -7.17 -7.59 -0.53
CA ALA A 66 -8.15 -8.06 -1.51
C ALA A 66 -9.56 -7.57 -1.17
N SER A 67 -9.95 -7.56 0.10
CA SER A 67 -11.22 -6.98 0.54
C SER A 67 -11.29 -5.50 0.17
N LYS A 68 -10.26 -4.70 0.46
CA LYS A 68 -10.19 -3.27 0.10
C LYS A 68 -10.26 -3.05 -1.41
N VAL A 69 -9.55 -3.84 -2.20
CA VAL A 69 -9.62 -3.79 -3.66
C VAL A 69 -11.04 -4.12 -4.14
N SER A 70 -11.67 -5.16 -3.60
CA SER A 70 -13.04 -5.54 -4.00
C SER A 70 -14.09 -4.45 -3.72
N LEU A 71 -13.87 -3.63 -2.66
CA LEU A 71 -14.73 -2.51 -2.31
C LEU A 71 -14.66 -1.35 -3.32
N LEU A 72 -13.65 -1.31 -4.19
CA LEU A 72 -13.57 -0.34 -5.28
C LEU A 72 -14.67 -0.53 -6.33
N LYS A 73 -15.33 -1.69 -6.39
CA LYS A 73 -16.43 -1.93 -7.33
C LYS A 73 -17.63 -1.02 -7.06
N GLU A 74 -17.96 -0.83 -5.79
CA GLU A 74 -19.10 -0.02 -5.36
C GLU A 74 -19.07 1.43 -5.88
N PRO A 75 -17.98 2.20 -5.71
CA PRO A 75 -17.91 3.55 -6.28
C PRO A 75 -17.90 3.55 -7.82
N VAL A 76 -17.40 2.50 -8.50
CA VAL A 76 -17.52 2.38 -9.96
C VAL A 76 -18.97 2.12 -10.38
N ARG A 77 -19.71 1.27 -9.67
CA ARG A 77 -21.14 1.03 -9.94
C ARG A 77 -21.99 2.29 -9.72
N ARG A 78 -21.71 3.06 -8.66
CA ARG A 78 -22.36 4.38 -8.46
C ARG A 78 -22.04 5.38 -9.58
N LEU A 79 -20.84 5.30 -10.16
CA LEU A 79 -20.48 6.13 -11.31
C LEU A 79 -21.31 5.76 -12.55
N GLU A 80 -21.63 4.47 -12.74
CA GLU A 80 -22.50 4.01 -13.83
C GLU A 80 -23.94 4.53 -13.69
N GLU A 81 -24.48 4.57 -12.47
CA GLU A 81 -25.78 5.22 -12.19
C GLU A 81 -25.76 6.70 -12.60
N ALA A 82 -24.64 7.40 -12.36
CA ALA A 82 -24.45 8.78 -12.78
C ALA A 82 -24.41 8.91 -14.32
N PHE A 83 -23.81 7.94 -15.04
CA PHE A 83 -23.84 7.92 -16.50
C PHE A 83 -25.27 7.80 -17.05
N VAL A 84 -26.11 6.95 -16.44
CA VAL A 84 -27.52 6.80 -16.82
C VAL A 84 -28.26 8.12 -16.62
N THR A 85 -28.10 8.73 -15.46
CA THR A 85 -28.73 10.02 -15.12
C THR A 85 -28.30 11.13 -16.08
N ALA A 86 -27.02 11.16 -16.46
CA ALA A 86 -26.45 12.13 -17.40
C ALA A 86 -26.70 11.79 -18.88
N ARG A 87 -27.41 10.70 -19.19
CA ARG A 87 -27.66 10.18 -20.55
C ARG A 87 -26.36 9.86 -21.34
N LYS A 88 -25.30 9.41 -20.66
CA LYS A 88 -24.00 9.07 -21.24
C LYS A 88 -23.73 7.55 -21.20
N LEU A 89 -24.67 6.76 -21.72
CA LEU A 89 -24.62 5.28 -21.65
C LEU A 89 -23.38 4.68 -22.34
N GLU A 90 -22.79 5.38 -23.30
CA GLU A 90 -21.56 4.96 -23.97
C GLU A 90 -20.32 4.88 -23.04
N LEU A 91 -20.41 5.43 -21.83
CA LEU A 91 -19.36 5.36 -20.81
C LEU A 91 -19.39 4.05 -20.01
N ILE A 92 -20.53 3.33 -19.99
CA ILE A 92 -20.71 2.09 -19.23
C ILE A 92 -19.70 1.03 -19.67
N GLY A 93 -19.48 0.87 -20.98
CA GLY A 93 -18.49 -0.09 -21.48
C GLY A 93 -17.06 0.22 -21.01
N SER A 94 -16.74 1.49 -20.75
CA SER A 94 -15.41 1.88 -20.26
C SER A 94 -15.24 1.58 -18.77
N SER A 95 -16.27 1.80 -17.95
CA SER A 95 -16.25 1.48 -16.52
C SER A 95 -16.30 -0.01 -16.24
N GLU A 96 -17.00 -0.80 -17.05
CA GLU A 96 -17.09 -2.25 -16.85
C GLU A 96 -15.72 -2.92 -16.94
N ILE A 97 -14.84 -2.42 -17.82
CA ILE A 97 -13.45 -2.91 -17.89
C ILE A 97 -12.72 -2.66 -16.56
N ALA A 98 -12.97 -1.53 -15.89
CA ALA A 98 -12.38 -1.28 -14.58
C ALA A 98 -12.91 -2.26 -13.52
N VAL A 99 -14.20 -2.62 -13.55
CA VAL A 99 -14.76 -3.65 -12.67
C VAL A 99 -14.08 -5.01 -12.89
N LEU A 100 -13.90 -5.40 -14.15
CA LEU A 100 -13.21 -6.65 -14.50
C LEU A 100 -11.75 -6.66 -14.01
N LEU A 101 -11.03 -5.53 -14.12
CA LEU A 101 -9.67 -5.40 -13.57
C LEU A 101 -9.65 -5.52 -12.05
N ILE A 102 -10.64 -4.93 -11.35
CA ILE A 102 -10.78 -5.08 -9.90
C ILE A 102 -10.99 -6.55 -9.51
N ASP A 103 -11.86 -7.27 -10.22
CA ASP A 103 -12.09 -8.70 -9.96
C ASP A 103 -10.84 -9.54 -10.25
N LYS A 104 -10.17 -9.29 -11.38
CA LYS A 104 -8.90 -9.93 -11.73
C LYS A 104 -7.84 -9.70 -10.65
N LEU A 105 -7.68 -8.47 -10.17
CA LEU A 105 -6.73 -8.12 -9.12
C LEU A 105 -7.08 -8.80 -7.79
N THR A 106 -8.35 -8.75 -7.38
CA THR A 106 -8.84 -9.44 -6.17
C THR A 106 -8.52 -10.93 -6.22
N ASN A 107 -8.82 -11.58 -7.34
CA ASN A 107 -8.52 -12.99 -7.56
C ASN A 107 -7.01 -13.27 -7.59
N THR A 108 -6.21 -12.36 -8.16
CA THR A 108 -4.75 -12.45 -8.16
C THR A 108 -4.18 -12.39 -6.74
N ILE A 109 -4.71 -11.52 -5.89
CA ILE A 109 -4.28 -11.40 -4.49
C ILE A 109 -4.66 -12.65 -3.69
N HIS A 110 -5.89 -13.14 -3.87
CA HIS A 110 -6.37 -14.38 -3.24
C HIS A 110 -5.58 -15.62 -3.67
N SER A 111 -5.29 -15.74 -4.96
CA SER A 111 -4.61 -16.91 -5.55
C SER A 111 -3.09 -16.88 -5.43
N ALA A 112 -2.50 -15.75 -5.01
CA ALA A 112 -1.08 -15.72 -4.69
C ALA A 112 -0.78 -16.79 -3.64
N GLY A 113 0.04 -17.78 -4.00
CA GLY A 113 0.52 -18.77 -3.04
C GLY A 113 1.19 -18.07 -1.84
N TYR A 114 1.15 -18.69 -0.66
CA TYR A 114 1.79 -18.11 0.51
C TYR A 114 3.26 -17.80 0.19
N GLY A 115 3.62 -16.51 0.21
CA GLY A 115 4.98 -16.05 -0.10
C GLY A 115 6.05 -16.67 0.82
N LEU A 116 5.63 -17.21 1.97
CA LEU A 116 6.47 -17.94 2.92
C LEU A 116 6.44 -19.47 2.79
N THR A 117 5.46 -20.11 2.13
CA THR A 117 5.42 -21.60 2.04
C THR A 117 6.03 -22.14 0.77
N GLY A 118 6.28 -21.30 -0.24
CA GLY A 118 6.95 -21.71 -1.49
C GLY A 118 8.39 -22.19 -1.31
N LEU A 119 8.99 -21.96 -0.13
CA LEU A 119 10.37 -22.34 0.17
C LEU A 119 10.53 -23.61 1.00
N GLY A 120 9.46 -24.34 1.36
CA GLY A 120 9.56 -25.71 1.91
C GLY A 120 10.56 -25.93 3.08
N THR A 121 11.01 -24.88 3.76
CA THR A 121 12.14 -24.95 4.68
C THR A 121 11.90 -24.00 5.83
N GLY A 122 12.29 -24.41 7.03
CA GLY A 122 12.15 -23.65 8.28
C GLY A 122 13.00 -22.38 8.35
N PHE A 123 13.07 -21.61 7.25
CA PHE A 123 13.75 -20.35 7.16
C PHE A 123 12.91 -19.27 7.86
N LYS A 124 13.45 -18.73 8.94
CA LYS A 124 12.86 -17.60 9.65
C LYS A 124 13.37 -16.32 9.02
N ALA A 125 12.50 -15.57 8.34
CA ALA A 125 12.82 -14.24 7.83
C ALA A 125 13.31 -13.34 8.98
N THR A 126 14.31 -12.51 8.69
CA THR A 126 14.84 -11.54 9.65
C THR A 126 13.84 -10.43 9.90
N SER A 127 13.95 -9.74 11.05
CA SER A 127 13.08 -8.61 11.37
C SER A 127 13.15 -7.48 10.33
N GLU A 128 14.31 -7.27 9.71
CA GLU A 128 14.50 -6.26 8.67
C GLU A 128 13.77 -6.61 7.36
N GLU A 129 13.75 -7.90 6.98
CA GLU A 129 13.02 -8.36 5.79
C GLU A 129 11.50 -8.27 5.98
N LEU A 130 11.03 -8.65 7.18
CA LEU A 130 9.61 -8.53 7.54
C LEU A 130 9.15 -7.08 7.57
N GLU A 131 10.02 -6.19 8.02
CA GLU A 131 9.79 -4.75 7.98
C GLU A 131 9.67 -4.26 6.54
N LYS A 132 10.62 -4.58 5.66
CA LYS A 132 10.55 -4.22 4.23
C LYS A 132 9.27 -4.72 3.56
N LEU A 133 8.85 -5.94 3.89
CA LEU A 133 7.59 -6.50 3.42
C LEU A 133 6.39 -5.70 3.92
N ALA A 134 6.39 -5.32 5.20
CA ALA A 134 5.35 -4.49 5.79
C ALA A 134 5.26 -3.11 5.13
N GLU A 135 6.39 -2.45 4.85
CA GLU A 135 6.40 -1.15 4.17
C GLU A 135 5.86 -1.27 2.74
N PHE A 136 6.25 -2.34 2.05
CA PHE A 136 5.76 -2.66 0.72
C PHE A 136 4.25 -2.88 0.72
N ASP A 137 3.74 -3.76 1.58
CA ASP A 137 2.31 -4.04 1.67
C ASP A 137 1.52 -2.78 2.03
N PHE A 138 2.04 -1.93 2.92
CA PHE A 138 1.45 -0.63 3.24
C PHE A 138 1.38 0.31 2.03
N SER A 139 2.41 0.32 1.17
CA SER A 139 2.37 1.10 -0.08
C SER A 139 1.21 0.66 -0.98
N LEU A 140 0.92 -0.64 -1.06
CA LEU A 140 -0.20 -1.15 -1.85
C LEU A 140 -1.55 -0.66 -1.32
N PHE A 141 -1.74 -0.62 0.01
CA PHE A 141 -2.94 -0.06 0.62
C PHE A 141 -3.13 1.43 0.29
N LYS A 142 -2.05 2.21 0.31
CA LYS A 142 -2.12 3.62 -0.10
C LYS A 142 -2.53 3.79 -1.56
N GLU A 143 -1.99 2.97 -2.45
CA GLU A 143 -2.38 3.00 -3.87
C GLU A 143 -3.88 2.69 -4.04
N VAL A 144 -4.42 1.72 -3.27
CA VAL A 144 -5.86 1.45 -3.24
C VAL A 144 -6.67 2.66 -2.79
N GLU A 145 -6.25 3.36 -1.73
CA GLU A 145 -6.93 4.57 -1.24
C GLU A 145 -6.88 5.72 -2.27
N ILE A 146 -5.76 5.87 -3.00
CA ILE A 146 -5.61 6.84 -4.08
C ILE A 146 -6.57 6.51 -5.23
N ILE A 147 -6.66 5.24 -5.63
CA ILE A 147 -7.59 4.78 -6.66
C ILE A 147 -9.04 5.03 -6.22
N GLU A 148 -9.40 4.68 -4.98
CA GLU A 148 -10.73 4.94 -4.44
C GLU A 148 -11.08 6.43 -4.49
N SER A 149 -10.15 7.28 -4.08
CA SER A 149 -10.31 8.73 -4.08
C SER A 149 -10.49 9.28 -5.50
N LYS A 150 -9.75 8.76 -6.50
CA LYS A 150 -9.92 9.12 -7.91
C LYS A 150 -11.31 8.75 -8.43
N ILE A 151 -11.80 7.54 -8.14
CA ILE A 151 -13.13 7.08 -8.57
C ILE A 151 -14.22 7.94 -7.92
N ARG A 152 -14.14 8.17 -6.61
CA ARG A 152 -15.13 8.97 -5.86
C ARG A 152 -15.10 10.46 -6.20
N GLY A 153 -13.93 10.98 -6.59
CA GLY A 153 -13.76 12.37 -7.00
C GLY A 153 -14.38 12.68 -8.36
N LEU A 154 -14.61 11.66 -9.20
CA LEU A 154 -15.20 11.83 -10.51
C LEU A 154 -16.70 12.14 -10.38
N LYS A 155 -17.07 13.37 -10.73
CA LYS A 155 -18.47 13.83 -10.78
C LYS A 155 -18.89 13.95 -12.23
N VAL A 156 -19.91 13.18 -12.61
CA VAL A 156 -20.45 13.18 -13.98
C VAL A 156 -21.78 13.86 -13.99
N THR A 157 -21.93 14.83 -14.89
CA THR A 157 -23.13 15.62 -15.10
C THR A 157 -23.50 15.62 -16.58
N ALA A 158 -24.64 16.22 -16.94
CA ALA A 158 -25.04 16.35 -18.35
C ALA A 158 -23.98 17.09 -19.19
N ASP A 159 -23.33 18.11 -18.60
CA ASP A 159 -22.36 18.97 -19.27
C ASP A 159 -20.96 18.35 -19.37
N SER A 160 -20.67 17.28 -18.62
CA SER A 160 -19.36 16.63 -18.63
C SER A 160 -19.01 16.10 -20.02
N SER A 161 -17.80 16.37 -20.52
CA SER A 161 -17.36 15.78 -21.80
C SER A 161 -17.19 14.27 -21.66
N VAL A 162 -17.70 13.52 -22.63
CA VAL A 162 -17.54 12.06 -22.69
C VAL A 162 -16.06 11.69 -22.74
N GLN A 163 -15.26 12.43 -23.52
CA GLN A 163 -13.84 12.14 -23.66
C GLN A 163 -13.07 12.38 -22.37
N GLU A 164 -13.39 13.45 -21.63
CA GLU A 164 -12.77 13.73 -20.33
C GLU A 164 -13.06 12.61 -19.33
N VAL A 165 -14.32 12.16 -19.26
CA VAL A 165 -14.71 11.06 -18.38
C VAL A 165 -14.02 9.75 -18.79
N ARG A 166 -13.90 9.46 -20.10
CA ARG A 166 -13.12 8.30 -20.59
C ARG A 166 -11.65 8.37 -20.18
N ASN A 167 -11.04 9.55 -20.26
CA ASN A 167 -9.64 9.71 -19.86
C ASN A 167 -9.46 9.40 -18.36
N VAL A 168 -10.33 9.91 -17.50
CA VAL A 168 -10.26 9.63 -16.05
C VAL A 168 -10.48 8.14 -15.75
N ILE A 169 -11.45 7.49 -16.42
CA ILE A 169 -11.63 6.02 -16.28
C ILE A 169 -10.40 5.28 -16.79
N GLY A 170 -9.77 5.76 -17.88
CA GLY A 170 -8.50 5.27 -18.38
C GLY A 170 -7.39 5.33 -17.33
N ASP A 171 -7.25 6.45 -16.64
CA ASP A 171 -6.28 6.63 -15.56
C ASP A 171 -6.53 5.66 -14.40
N VAL A 172 -7.80 5.45 -14.03
CA VAL A 172 -8.18 4.46 -13.01
C VAL A 172 -7.77 3.05 -13.43
N ARG A 173 -8.01 2.68 -14.69
CA ARG A 173 -7.60 1.37 -15.24
C ARG A 173 -6.09 1.21 -15.22
N SER A 174 -5.34 2.22 -15.66
CA SER A 174 -3.88 2.21 -15.61
C SER A 174 -3.34 2.12 -14.18
N ALA A 175 -4.00 2.75 -13.21
CA ALA A 175 -3.63 2.63 -11.80
C ALA A 175 -3.91 1.23 -11.25
N LEU A 176 -5.02 0.59 -11.64
CA LEU A 176 -5.33 -0.81 -11.28
C LEU A 176 -4.30 -1.78 -11.87
N ASP A 177 -3.92 -1.61 -13.14
CA ASP A 177 -2.86 -2.40 -13.77
C ASP A 177 -1.51 -2.19 -13.07
N GLY A 178 -1.18 -0.94 -12.72
CA GLY A 178 0.01 -0.59 -11.95
C GLY A 178 0.04 -1.28 -10.58
N LEU A 179 -1.10 -1.28 -9.88
CA LEU A 179 -1.26 -1.96 -8.60
C LEU A 179 -1.12 -3.48 -8.73
N GLU A 180 -1.68 -4.09 -9.78
CA GLU A 180 -1.48 -5.52 -10.06
C GLU A 180 0.00 -5.85 -10.28
N ASN A 181 0.69 -5.04 -11.09
CA ASN A 181 2.12 -5.24 -11.36
C ASN A 181 2.97 -5.09 -10.09
N ALA A 182 2.69 -4.07 -9.27
CA ALA A 182 3.34 -3.90 -7.97
C ALA A 182 3.06 -5.11 -7.05
N PHE A 183 1.82 -5.58 -6.97
CA PHE A 183 1.52 -6.78 -6.19
C PHE A 183 2.26 -8.03 -6.70
N ARG A 184 2.44 -8.16 -8.02
CA ARG A 184 3.20 -9.28 -8.60
C ARG A 184 4.70 -9.20 -8.29
N SER A 185 5.29 -8.00 -8.30
CA SER A 185 6.70 -7.80 -7.96
C SER A 185 7.01 -8.09 -6.49
N ARG A 186 5.98 -8.17 -5.63
CA ARG A 186 6.11 -8.65 -4.24
C ARG A 186 6.85 -9.99 -4.15
N LYS A 187 6.69 -10.90 -5.12
CA LYS A 187 7.39 -12.19 -5.17
C LYS A 187 8.91 -12.04 -5.29
N GLU A 188 9.39 -10.97 -5.92
CA GLU A 188 10.83 -10.71 -6.11
C GLU A 188 11.51 -10.30 -4.81
N LEU A 189 10.75 -9.78 -3.83
CA LEU A 189 11.25 -9.54 -2.47
C LEU A 189 11.72 -10.84 -1.80
N PHE A 190 11.16 -11.99 -2.24
CA PHE A 190 11.50 -13.32 -1.72
C PHE A 190 12.44 -14.10 -2.66
N SER A 191 12.76 -13.61 -3.86
CA SER A 191 13.61 -14.32 -4.83
C SER A 191 15.10 -14.04 -4.69
N LYS A 192 15.50 -13.21 -3.72
CA LYS A 192 16.91 -13.01 -3.32
C LYS A 192 17.31 -13.87 -2.09
N LEU A 193 16.40 -14.74 -1.65
CA LEU A 193 16.65 -15.83 -0.71
C LEU A 193 16.98 -17.11 -1.49
#